data_AF-A0A849UML5-F1
#
_entry.id   AF-A0A849UML5-F1
#
_cell.length_a   1.000
_cell.length_b   1.000
_cell.length_c   1.000
_cell.angle_alpha   90.00
_cell.angle_beta   90.00
_cell.angle_gamma   90.00
#
_symmetry.space_group_name_H-M   'P 1'
#
loop_
_entity.id
_entity.type
_entity.pdbx_description
1 polymer ?
#
loop_
_entity_poly.entity_id
_entity_poly.type
_entity_poly.pdbx_seq_one_letter_code
_entity_poly.pdbx_strand_id
1 'polypeptide(L)'
;MKTFLLFILCSLLLTGCGQKSGATLDAADEKDSRVSKGLELVQQKDWDDAVKQFDAALTKNPELGRPDLELAMIYHQQKKNYVRAVYHYERYLEKRPLTEKRALIQEWIKQAKVSLAGEVGGAGGDVAGELVRLTRENNMLRKQLETAGGASASPAASVKTLLTEPPPARPAPVAAPAPKPARTYTVRPGDTLSRISGAVYGDASQWKKIYEANREQMKTETDIQIGQTLAIPSL
;
A
#
# COMPACT_ATOMS: atom_id res chain seq x y z
N MET A 1 71.12 3.64 8.04
CA MET A 1 70.43 2.33 7.93
C MET A 1 69.00 2.54 8.41
N LYS A 2 68.03 2.55 7.47
CA LYS A 2 66.92 1.58 7.34
C LYS A 2 65.71 2.02 8.20
N THR A 3 64.51 2.29 7.69
CA THR A 3 63.85 2.00 6.40
C THR A 3 62.58 2.85 6.25
N PHE A 4 62.25 3.10 4.99
CA PHE A 4 61.03 3.64 4.39
C PHE A 4 59.84 2.65 4.46
N LEU A 5 58.64 3.10 4.01
CA LEU A 5 57.39 2.36 3.71
C LEU A 5 56.52 2.00 4.94
N LEU A 6 55.18 2.10 4.93
CA LEU A 6 54.21 1.87 3.86
C LEU A 6 52.86 2.56 4.20
N PHE A 7 52.29 3.26 3.21
CA PHE A 7 50.89 3.69 3.14
C PHE A 7 49.94 2.48 3.36
N ILE A 8 49.11 2.47 4.40
CA ILE A 8 47.81 1.78 4.32
C ILE A 8 46.71 2.73 4.75
N LEU A 9 46.17 3.34 3.69
CA LEU A 9 44.82 3.82 3.50
C LEU A 9 43.78 2.96 4.24
N CYS A 10 43.48 3.25 5.50
CA CYS A 10 42.27 2.72 6.14
C CYS A 10 41.11 3.69 5.87
N SER A 11 40.80 3.84 4.58
CA SER A 11 39.53 4.40 4.11
C SER A 11 38.46 3.32 4.25
N LEU A 12 38.02 3.04 5.49
CA LEU A 12 36.70 2.45 5.72
C LEU A 12 35.76 3.54 6.24
N LEU A 13 35.56 4.56 5.39
CA LEU A 13 34.28 5.26 5.35
C LEU A 13 33.25 4.31 4.73
N LEU A 14 32.80 3.33 5.51
CA LEU A 14 31.45 2.80 5.34
C LEU A 14 30.51 3.89 5.84
N THR A 15 30.33 4.95 5.05
CA THR A 15 29.10 5.74 5.07
C THR A 15 28.00 4.83 4.52
N GLY A 16 27.63 3.82 5.31
CA GLY A 16 26.35 3.17 5.18
C GLY A 16 25.32 4.26 5.41
N CYS A 17 24.58 4.63 4.37
CA CYS A 17 23.44 5.52 4.50
C CYS A 17 22.57 4.99 5.66
N GLY A 18 22.57 5.72 6.78
CA GLY A 18 22.09 5.27 8.07
C GLY A 18 20.58 5.12 8.08
N GLN A 19 20.09 4.00 7.56
CA GLN A 19 18.68 3.67 7.61
C GLN A 19 18.33 3.32 9.05
N LYS A 20 17.62 4.24 9.72
CA LYS A 20 17.18 4.08 11.10
C LYS A 20 16.35 2.80 11.22
N SER A 21 16.67 1.95 12.20
CA SER A 21 15.92 0.73 12.48
C SER A 21 14.52 1.04 13.00
N GLY A 22 13.58 0.10 12.87
CA GLY A 22 12.21 0.25 13.38
C GLY A 22 12.19 0.64 14.85
N ALA A 23 12.96 -0.08 15.69
CA ALA A 23 13.12 0.24 17.10
C ALA A 23 13.57 1.69 17.38
N THR A 24 14.48 2.25 16.58
CA THR A 24 14.93 3.65 16.77
C THR A 24 13.86 4.67 16.39
N LEU A 25 13.02 4.36 15.40
CA LEU A 25 11.88 5.20 15.02
C LEU A 25 10.77 5.11 16.05
N ASP A 26 10.50 3.92 16.59
CA ASP A 26 9.53 3.70 17.66
C ASP A 26 9.91 4.50 18.91
N ALA A 27 11.19 4.43 19.33
CA ALA A 27 11.68 5.21 20.47
C ALA A 27 11.63 6.73 20.22
N ALA A 28 11.69 7.17 18.96
CA ALA A 28 11.52 8.58 18.61
C ALA A 28 10.05 9.02 18.75
N ASP A 29 9.10 8.16 18.38
CA ASP A 29 7.66 8.42 18.51
C ASP A 29 7.24 8.60 19.99
N GLU A 30 7.91 7.91 20.92
CA GLU A 30 7.64 8.00 22.38
C GLU A 30 7.91 9.39 22.97
N LYS A 31 8.63 10.27 22.25
CA LYS A 31 8.83 11.65 22.68
C LYS A 31 7.56 12.49 22.57
N ASP A 32 6.57 12.06 21.78
CA ASP A 32 5.26 12.70 21.78
C ASP A 32 4.54 12.42 23.11
N SER A 33 4.09 13.49 23.76
CA SER A 33 3.44 13.45 25.08
C SER A 33 2.21 12.53 25.17
N ARG A 34 1.45 12.39 24.08
CA ARG A 34 0.25 11.54 24.06
C ARG A 34 0.65 10.08 23.89
N VAL A 35 1.72 9.81 23.14
CA VAL A 35 2.26 8.46 22.97
C VAL A 35 2.81 7.94 24.28
N SER A 36 3.65 8.72 24.97
CA SER A 36 4.18 8.32 26.29
C SER A 36 3.07 8.13 27.31
N LYS A 37 2.04 9.01 27.31
CA LYS A 37 0.88 8.83 28.20
C LYS A 37 0.08 7.57 27.89
N GLY A 38 -0.15 7.27 26.62
CA GLY A 38 -0.82 6.03 26.20
C GLY A 38 -0.06 4.78 26.64
N LEU A 39 1.27 4.78 26.55
CA LEU A 39 2.13 3.68 27.01
C LEU A 39 2.08 3.49 28.54
N GLU A 40 2.00 4.57 29.31
CA GLU A 40 1.81 4.51 30.77
C GLU A 40 0.47 3.85 31.11
N LEU A 41 -0.61 4.23 30.41
CA LEU A 41 -1.95 3.67 30.59
C LEU A 41 -1.99 2.18 30.22
N VAL A 42 -1.23 1.76 29.19
CA VAL A 42 -1.02 0.34 28.85
C VAL A 42 -0.42 -0.44 30.02
N GLN A 43 0.59 0.10 30.71
CA GLN A 43 1.17 -0.56 31.90
C GLN A 43 0.16 -0.67 33.04
N GLN A 44 -0.70 0.32 33.18
CA GLN A 44 -1.80 0.35 34.14
C GLN A 44 -2.98 -0.55 33.74
N LYS A 45 -2.93 -1.16 32.54
CA LYS A 45 -4.00 -1.95 31.92
C LYS A 45 -5.28 -1.14 31.67
N ASP A 46 -5.15 0.18 31.60
CA ASP A 46 -6.25 1.07 31.24
C ASP A 46 -6.34 1.18 29.71
N TRP A 47 -6.91 0.14 29.11
CA TRP A 47 -6.92 -0.03 27.67
C TRP A 47 -7.74 1.03 26.94
N ASP A 48 -8.83 1.49 27.54
CA ASP A 48 -9.74 2.45 26.91
C ASP A 48 -9.13 3.84 26.85
N ASP A 49 -8.52 4.29 27.95
CA ASP A 49 -7.85 5.59 27.95
C ASP A 49 -6.54 5.56 27.16
N ALA A 50 -5.82 4.43 27.15
CA ALA A 50 -4.67 4.25 26.27
C ALA A 50 -5.04 4.44 24.79
N VAL A 51 -6.14 3.81 24.34
CA VAL A 51 -6.64 3.95 22.96
C VAL A 51 -6.94 5.43 22.64
N LYS A 52 -7.62 6.15 23.54
CA LYS A 52 -7.92 7.58 23.33
C LYS A 52 -6.64 8.41 23.16
N GLN A 53 -5.60 8.14 23.95
CA GLN A 53 -4.33 8.87 23.84
C GLN A 53 -3.64 8.58 22.51
N PHE A 54 -3.59 7.31 22.10
CA PHE A 54 -2.99 6.92 20.82
C PHE A 54 -3.76 7.46 19.62
N ASP A 55 -5.09 7.40 19.61
CA ASP A 55 -5.93 7.97 18.55
C ASP A 55 -5.72 9.49 18.44
N ALA A 56 -5.65 10.18 19.58
CA ALA A 56 -5.40 11.61 19.59
C ALA A 56 -3.96 11.97 19.14
N ALA A 57 -2.98 11.11 19.43
CA ALA A 57 -1.62 11.24 18.89
C ALA A 57 -1.62 11.11 17.36
N LEU A 58 -2.27 10.07 16.84
CA LEU A 58 -2.38 9.80 15.40
C LEU A 58 -3.20 10.86 14.65
N THR A 59 -4.20 11.46 15.29
CA THR A 59 -4.97 12.58 14.73
C THR A 59 -4.08 13.79 14.52
N LYS A 60 -3.16 14.08 15.47
CA LYS A 60 -2.25 15.22 15.39
C LYS A 60 -1.06 14.94 14.46
N ASN A 61 -0.51 13.74 14.52
CA ASN A 61 0.60 13.32 13.70
C ASN A 61 0.35 11.89 13.14
N PRO A 62 -0.19 11.80 11.91
CA PRO A 62 -0.48 10.52 11.28
C PRO A 62 0.76 9.69 10.93
N GLU A 63 1.98 10.22 11.00
CA GLU A 63 3.23 9.51 10.65
C GLU A 63 3.82 8.68 11.81
N LEU A 64 3.27 8.84 13.02
CA LEU A 64 3.68 8.06 14.19
C LEU A 64 3.36 6.58 13.95
N GLY A 65 4.36 5.72 14.11
CA GLY A 65 4.22 4.27 13.91
C GLY A 65 3.93 3.57 15.23
N ARG A 66 4.63 3.93 16.30
CA ARG A 66 4.50 3.26 17.60
C ARG A 66 3.05 3.15 18.11
N PRO A 67 2.20 4.19 18.02
CA PRO A 67 0.81 4.10 18.46
C PRO A 67 0.01 3.04 17.70
N ASP A 68 0.22 2.87 16.39
CA ASP A 68 -0.45 1.82 15.62
C ASP A 68 -0.06 0.42 16.12
N LEU A 69 1.22 0.20 16.45
CA LEU A 69 1.64 -1.10 16.98
C LEU A 69 0.96 -1.42 18.31
N GLU A 70 0.88 -0.44 19.22
CA GLU A 70 0.22 -0.60 20.52
C GLU A 70 -1.30 -0.79 20.38
N LEU A 71 -1.97 0.03 19.55
CA LEU A 71 -3.39 -0.12 19.23
C LEU A 71 -3.68 -1.51 18.67
N ALA A 72 -2.84 -2.00 17.75
CA ALA A 72 -3.00 -3.33 17.18
C ALA A 72 -2.96 -4.42 18.25
N MET A 73 -2.00 -4.36 19.18
CA MET A 73 -1.90 -5.32 20.29
C MET A 73 -3.09 -5.24 21.26
N ILE A 74 -3.54 -4.02 21.61
CA ILE A 74 -4.72 -3.82 22.47
C ILE A 74 -5.96 -4.44 21.82
N TYR A 75 -6.19 -4.14 20.53
CA TYR A 75 -7.35 -4.68 19.82
C TYR A 75 -7.28 -6.18 19.61
N HIS A 76 -6.09 -6.74 19.35
CA HIS A 76 -5.90 -8.17 19.20
C HIS A 76 -6.13 -8.91 20.51
N GLN A 77 -5.48 -8.49 21.59
CA GLN A 77 -5.40 -9.29 22.81
C GLN A 77 -6.54 -8.99 23.78
N GLN A 78 -6.80 -7.71 24.04
CA GLN A 78 -7.68 -7.27 25.12
C GLN A 78 -9.13 -7.12 24.64
N LYS A 79 -9.31 -6.46 23.49
CA LYS A 79 -10.65 -6.16 22.96
C LYS A 79 -11.18 -7.21 21.98
N LYS A 80 -10.34 -8.14 21.52
CA LYS A 80 -10.66 -9.16 20.50
C LYS A 80 -11.29 -8.59 19.22
N ASN A 81 -10.99 -7.33 18.89
CA ASN A 81 -11.43 -6.70 17.66
C ASN A 81 -10.38 -6.92 16.56
N TYR A 82 -10.42 -8.10 15.94
CA TYR A 82 -9.40 -8.51 14.97
C TYR A 82 -9.38 -7.63 13.71
N VAL A 83 -10.51 -7.02 13.34
CA VAL A 83 -10.57 -6.07 12.21
C VAL A 83 -9.70 -4.84 12.50
N ARG A 84 -9.90 -4.19 13.67
CA ARG A 84 -9.09 -3.04 14.07
C ARG A 84 -7.63 -3.43 14.29
N ALA A 85 -7.38 -4.61 14.85
CA ALA A 85 -6.01 -5.11 15.03
C ALA A 85 -5.25 -5.23 13.71
N VAL A 86 -5.86 -5.87 12.70
CA VAL A 86 -5.27 -6.01 11.36
C VAL A 86 -5.00 -4.66 10.73
N TYR A 87 -5.97 -3.73 10.77
CA TYR A 87 -5.80 -2.37 10.25
C TYR A 87 -4.55 -1.68 10.82
N HIS A 88 -4.40 -1.67 12.16
CA HIS A 88 -3.29 -0.98 12.80
C HIS A 88 -1.94 -1.70 12.56
N TYR A 89 -1.92 -3.04 12.52
CA TYR A 89 -0.69 -3.75 12.13
C TYR A 89 -0.24 -3.40 10.71
N GLU A 90 -1.18 -3.34 9.75
CA GLU A 90 -0.87 -2.97 8.36
C GLU A 90 -0.36 -1.53 8.27
N ARG A 91 -1.00 -0.58 8.97
CA ARG A 91 -0.53 0.82 9.08
C ARG A 91 0.87 0.95 9.66
N TYR A 92 1.20 0.17 10.70
CA TYR A 92 2.56 0.14 11.23
C TYR A 92 3.57 -0.35 10.18
N LEU A 93 3.27 -1.42 9.45
CA LEU A 93 4.16 -1.98 8.42
C LEU A 93 4.33 -1.07 7.20
N GLU A 94 3.34 -0.23 6.88
CA GLU A 94 3.44 0.83 5.87
C GLU A 94 4.42 1.92 6.32
N LYS A 95 4.28 2.39 7.57
CA LYS A 95 5.11 3.45 8.16
C LYS A 95 6.52 3.00 8.51
N ARG A 96 6.71 1.71 8.77
CA ARG A 96 7.98 1.10 9.21
C ARG A 96 8.33 -0.07 8.29
N PRO A 97 8.62 0.19 6.99
CA PRO A 97 8.78 -0.88 6.03
C PRO A 97 9.97 -1.82 6.34
N LEU A 98 10.99 -1.31 7.02
CA LEU A 98 12.21 -2.05 7.36
C LEU A 98 12.31 -2.41 8.85
N THR A 99 11.18 -2.44 9.56
CA THR A 99 11.18 -2.90 10.96
C THR A 99 11.59 -4.37 11.06
N GLU A 100 12.43 -4.66 12.04
CA GLU A 100 12.80 -6.00 12.48
C GLU A 100 11.59 -6.83 12.94
N LYS A 101 10.50 -6.18 13.35
CA LYS A 101 9.25 -6.83 13.81
C LYS A 101 8.37 -7.34 12.67
N ARG A 102 8.73 -7.10 11.40
CA ARG A 102 7.87 -7.36 10.23
C ARG A 102 7.32 -8.78 10.19
N ALA A 103 8.20 -9.78 10.31
CA ALA A 103 7.80 -11.19 10.21
C ALA A 103 6.83 -11.59 11.33
N LEU A 104 7.09 -11.13 12.56
CA LEU A 104 6.24 -11.38 13.71
C LEU A 104 4.86 -10.75 13.54
N ILE A 105 4.81 -9.49 13.09
CA ILE A 105 3.55 -8.76 12.86
C ILE A 105 2.75 -9.42 11.73
N GLN A 106 3.40 -9.90 10.67
CA GLN A 106 2.73 -10.66 9.60
C GLN A 106 2.08 -11.95 10.13
N GLU A 107 2.73 -12.65 11.05
CA GLU A 107 2.13 -13.82 11.70
C GLU A 107 0.95 -13.43 12.60
N TRP A 108 1.03 -12.34 13.35
CA TRP A 108 -0.11 -11.83 14.13
C TRP A 108 -1.29 -11.40 13.26
N ILE A 109 -1.04 -10.75 12.12
CA ILE A 109 -2.08 -10.40 11.14
C ILE A 109 -2.77 -11.68 10.65
N LYS A 110 -1.99 -12.71 10.30
CA LYS A 110 -2.52 -13.99 9.84
C LYS A 110 -3.40 -14.65 10.90
N GLN A 111 -2.93 -14.71 12.15
CA GLN A 111 -3.70 -15.25 13.27
C GLN A 111 -5.01 -14.47 13.49
N ALA A 112 -4.95 -13.14 13.51
CA ALA A 112 -6.12 -12.29 13.66
C ALA A 112 -7.14 -12.52 12.52
N LYS A 113 -6.68 -12.68 11.27
CA LYS A 113 -7.56 -12.98 10.12
C LYS A 113 -8.23 -14.36 10.27
N VAL A 114 -7.52 -15.37 10.78
CA VAL A 114 -8.11 -16.68 11.07
C VAL A 114 -9.14 -16.61 12.20
N SER A 115 -8.83 -15.90 13.29
CA SER A 115 -9.77 -15.69 14.40
C SER A 115 -11.03 -14.97 13.95
N LEU A 116 -10.89 -13.94 13.11
CA LEU A 116 -12.01 -13.24 12.49
C LEU A 116 -12.88 -14.19 11.65
N ALA A 117 -12.27 -15.04 10.82
CA ALA A 117 -13.02 -16.02 10.03
C ALA A 117 -13.74 -17.05 10.91
N GLY A 118 -13.17 -17.44 12.05
CA GLY A 118 -13.81 -18.29 13.05
C GLY A 118 -15.05 -17.65 13.67
N GLU A 119 -15.00 -16.36 14.01
CA GLU A 119 -16.15 -15.62 14.53
C GLU A 119 -17.27 -15.45 13.48
N VAL A 120 -16.91 -15.19 12.23
CA VAL A 120 -17.89 -15.04 11.14
C VAL A 120 -18.43 -16.39 10.66
N GLY A 121 -17.69 -17.49 10.83
CA GLY A 121 -18.13 -18.85 10.49
C GLY A 121 -19.35 -19.33 11.29
N GLY A 122 -19.66 -18.68 12.41
CA GLY A 122 -20.94 -18.87 13.12
C GLY A 122 -22.16 -18.26 12.39
N ALA A 123 -21.94 -17.39 11.40
CA ALA A 123 -22.97 -16.66 10.66
C ALA A 123 -23.30 -17.25 9.26
N GLY A 124 -22.88 -18.50 8.98
CA GLY A 124 -23.41 -19.29 7.86
C GLY A 124 -22.72 -19.13 6.49
N GLY A 125 -21.56 -18.47 6.40
CA GLY A 125 -20.74 -18.39 5.18
C GLY A 125 -19.36 -19.06 5.32
N ASP A 126 -18.83 -19.65 4.25
CA ASP A 126 -17.48 -20.24 4.20
C ASP A 126 -16.39 -19.14 4.11
N VAL A 127 -16.37 -18.27 5.10
CA VAL A 127 -15.41 -17.16 5.18
C VAL A 127 -13.98 -17.65 5.33
N ALA A 128 -13.79 -18.82 5.96
CA ALA A 128 -12.49 -19.47 6.06
C ALA A 128 -11.98 -19.92 4.69
N GLY A 129 -12.81 -20.59 3.88
CA GLY A 129 -12.47 -20.98 2.52
C GLY A 129 -12.20 -19.79 1.61
N GLU A 130 -12.98 -18.73 1.74
CA GLU A 130 -12.79 -17.49 0.96
C GLU A 130 -11.50 -16.76 1.34
N LEU A 131 -11.16 -16.69 2.64
CA LEU A 131 -9.88 -16.13 3.11
C LEU A 131 -8.67 -16.92 2.59
N VAL A 132 -8.76 -18.26 2.58
CA VAL A 132 -7.71 -19.13 2.02
C VAL A 132 -7.56 -18.89 0.52
N ARG A 133 -8.66 -18.81 -0.21
CA ARG A 133 -8.67 -18.51 -1.65
C ARG A 133 -8.04 -17.15 -1.94
N LEU A 134 -8.50 -16.10 -1.26
CA LEU A 134 -7.99 -14.73 -1.43
C LEU A 134 -6.51 -14.62 -1.05
N THR A 135 -6.06 -15.33 -0.02
CA THR A 135 -4.64 -15.35 0.35
C THR A 135 -3.79 -15.99 -0.75
N ARG A 136 -4.25 -17.12 -1.31
CA ARG A 136 -3.57 -17.77 -2.43
C ARG A 136 -3.50 -16.86 -3.65
N GLU A 137 -4.60 -16.20 -3.96
CA GLU A 137 -4.69 -15.25 -5.07
C GLU A 137 -3.77 -14.04 -4.87
N ASN A 138 -3.77 -13.43 -3.68
CA ASN A 138 -2.89 -12.30 -3.37
C ASN A 138 -1.40 -12.69 -3.48
N ASN A 139 -1.03 -13.87 -2.99
CA ASN A 139 0.34 -14.39 -3.13
C ASN A 139 0.72 -14.64 -4.59
N MET A 140 -0.21 -15.15 -5.40
CA MET A 140 0.00 -15.36 -6.83
C MET A 140 0.18 -14.03 -7.56
N LEU A 141 -0.67 -13.03 -7.27
CA LEU A 141 -0.59 -11.69 -7.84
C LEU A 141 0.72 -10.99 -7.44
N ARG A 142 1.17 -11.12 -6.20
CA ARG A 142 2.48 -10.61 -5.75
C ARG A 142 3.63 -11.23 -6.53
N LYS A 143 3.62 -12.56 -6.70
CA LYS A 143 4.61 -13.26 -7.50
C LYS A 143 4.57 -12.80 -8.96
N GLN A 144 3.38 -12.58 -9.52
CA GLN A 144 3.23 -12.02 -10.87
C GLN A 144 3.81 -10.61 -10.98
N LEU A 145 3.58 -9.74 -10.00
CA LEU A 145 4.16 -8.40 -9.94
C LEU A 145 5.69 -8.43 -9.80
N GLU A 146 6.25 -9.35 -9.01
CA GLU A 146 7.69 -9.55 -8.90
C GLU A 146 8.29 -9.99 -10.24
N THR A 147 7.64 -10.93 -10.94
CA THR A 147 8.09 -11.38 -12.26
C THR A 147 7.92 -10.31 -13.35
N ALA A 148 6.89 -9.46 -13.24
CA ALA A 148 6.66 -8.34 -14.15
C ALA A 148 7.62 -7.17 -13.87
N GLY A 149 7.96 -6.92 -12.60
CA GLY A 149 8.93 -5.93 -12.16
C GLY A 149 10.38 -6.34 -12.44
N GLY A 150 10.68 -7.64 -12.49
CA GLY A 150 11.98 -8.19 -12.90
C GLY A 150 12.27 -8.05 -14.40
N ALA A 151 11.26 -7.74 -15.21
CA ALA A 151 11.42 -7.46 -16.65
C ALA A 151 11.69 -5.98 -16.96
N SER A 152 11.87 -5.12 -15.95
CA SER A 152 12.38 -3.76 -16.14
C SER A 152 13.91 -3.75 -16.08
N ALA A 153 14.54 -4.48 -16.98
CA ALA A 153 15.87 -4.11 -17.44
C ALA A 153 15.71 -2.85 -18.31
N SER A 154 16.09 -1.72 -17.74
CA SER A 154 16.41 -0.42 -18.35
C SER A 154 16.16 -0.24 -19.87
N PRO A 155 15.30 0.69 -20.30
CA PRO A 155 15.38 1.28 -21.63
C PRO A 155 16.05 2.66 -21.56
N ALA A 156 17.26 2.75 -20.99
CA ALA A 156 18.06 3.97 -21.04
C ALA A 156 18.97 4.08 -22.30
N ALA A 157 18.85 3.17 -23.28
CA ALA A 157 19.83 3.06 -24.37
C ALA A 157 19.30 3.19 -25.81
N SER A 158 18.03 3.57 -26.05
CA SER A 158 17.50 3.65 -27.44
C SER A 158 16.90 5.00 -27.84
N VAL A 159 17.11 6.08 -27.07
CA VAL A 159 16.53 7.41 -27.38
C VAL A 159 17.40 8.26 -28.32
N LYS A 160 18.59 7.81 -28.74
CA LYS A 160 19.57 8.66 -29.46
C LYS A 160 19.81 8.32 -30.95
N THR A 161 18.80 7.88 -31.71
CA THR A 161 19.01 7.61 -33.16
C THR A 161 17.86 7.97 -34.10
N LEU A 162 16.92 8.85 -33.76
CA LEU A 162 15.81 9.20 -34.68
C LEU A 162 15.59 10.70 -34.84
N LEU A 163 16.66 11.44 -35.17
CA LEU A 163 16.55 12.84 -35.59
C LEU A 163 17.42 13.13 -36.82
N THR A 164 17.21 12.43 -37.93
CA THR A 164 17.57 12.96 -39.26
C THR A 164 16.81 12.25 -40.38
N GLU A 165 15.68 12.80 -40.84
CA GLU A 165 15.41 13.11 -42.26
C GLU A 165 13.98 13.72 -42.49
N PRO A 166 13.82 14.73 -43.38
CA PRO A 166 12.52 15.22 -43.87
C PRO A 166 12.02 14.48 -45.14
N PRO A 167 10.73 14.64 -45.55
CA PRO A 167 9.97 13.64 -46.31
C PRO A 167 9.78 13.97 -47.80
N PRO A 168 9.31 13.00 -48.63
CA PRO A 168 8.46 13.32 -49.77
C PRO A 168 7.02 12.80 -49.61
N ALA A 169 6.09 13.58 -50.14
CA ALA A 169 4.65 13.38 -50.08
C ALA A 169 4.08 12.53 -51.24
N ARG A 170 3.04 11.73 -50.99
CA ARG A 170 1.71 11.78 -51.68
C ARG A 170 0.69 10.80 -51.07
N PRO A 171 -0.62 10.95 -51.35
CA PRO A 171 -1.69 10.72 -50.37
C PRO A 171 -2.64 9.54 -50.68
N ALA A 172 -3.53 9.31 -49.69
CA ALA A 172 -4.81 8.56 -49.66
C ALA A 172 -4.74 7.07 -49.26
N PRO A 173 -5.81 6.47 -48.66
CA PRO A 173 -7.15 7.01 -48.35
C PRO A 173 -7.55 6.92 -46.86
N VAL A 174 -8.64 7.63 -46.54
CA VAL A 174 -9.32 7.71 -45.24
C VAL A 174 -9.72 6.33 -44.73
N ALA A 175 -9.09 5.89 -43.64
CA ALA A 175 -9.65 4.86 -42.76
C ALA A 175 -10.21 5.58 -41.52
N ALA A 176 -11.49 5.32 -41.23
CA ALA A 176 -12.15 5.74 -40.00
C ALA A 176 -11.26 5.43 -38.78
N PRO A 177 -11.23 6.27 -37.74
CA PRO A 177 -10.41 6.00 -36.57
C PRO A 177 -10.85 4.69 -35.95
N ALA A 178 -9.97 3.68 -36.01
CA ALA A 178 -10.09 2.48 -35.21
C ALA A 178 -10.21 2.89 -33.73
N PRO A 179 -11.12 2.29 -32.95
CA PRO A 179 -11.30 2.64 -31.55
C PRO A 179 -9.96 2.45 -30.83
N LYS A 180 -9.47 3.53 -30.21
CA LYS A 180 -8.26 3.52 -29.37
C LYS A 180 -8.42 2.42 -28.31
N PRO A 181 -7.35 1.68 -27.95
CA PRO A 181 -7.46 0.62 -26.97
C PRO A 181 -8.04 1.18 -25.67
N ALA A 182 -9.18 0.62 -25.26
CA ALA A 182 -9.87 1.04 -24.05
C ALA A 182 -8.92 0.89 -22.87
N ARG A 183 -8.56 2.01 -22.25
CA ARG A 183 -7.76 1.99 -21.02
C ARG A 183 -8.67 1.43 -19.93
N THR A 184 -8.26 0.37 -19.26
CA THR A 184 -9.06 -0.22 -18.18
C THR A 184 -8.49 0.16 -16.82
N TYR A 185 -9.36 0.22 -15.80
CA TYR A 185 -8.99 0.55 -14.44
C TYR A 185 -9.63 -0.46 -13.47
N THR A 186 -8.80 -1.08 -12.63
CA THR A 186 -9.28 -1.97 -11.57
C THR A 186 -9.52 -1.18 -10.29
N VAL A 187 -10.77 -1.17 -9.83
CA VAL A 187 -11.23 -0.44 -8.65
C VAL A 187 -10.53 -0.95 -7.39
N ARG A 188 -10.00 -0.03 -6.59
CA ARG A 188 -9.33 -0.30 -5.31
C ARG A 188 -10.26 0.00 -4.13
N PRO A 189 -9.95 -0.54 -2.93
CA PRO A 189 -10.69 -0.19 -1.72
C PRO A 189 -10.71 1.33 -1.49
N GLY A 190 -11.91 1.90 -1.33
CA GLY A 190 -12.11 3.33 -1.08
C GLY A 190 -12.17 4.22 -2.33
N ASP A 191 -12.12 3.64 -3.54
CA ASP A 191 -12.34 4.38 -4.77
C ASP A 191 -13.80 4.78 -4.96
N THR A 192 -13.99 5.92 -5.63
CA THR A 192 -15.27 6.38 -6.17
C THR A 192 -15.05 6.78 -7.62
N LEU A 193 -16.11 6.78 -8.45
CA LEU A 193 -16.00 7.20 -9.86
C LEU A 193 -15.37 8.59 -10.00
N SER A 194 -15.68 9.52 -9.10
CA SER A 194 -15.09 10.86 -9.09
C SER A 194 -13.60 10.86 -8.75
N ARG A 195 -13.14 10.00 -7.82
CA ARG A 195 -11.71 9.85 -7.51
C ARG A 195 -10.96 9.20 -8.68
N ILE A 196 -11.54 8.18 -9.30
CA ILE A 196 -10.96 7.51 -10.47
C ILE A 196 -10.88 8.51 -11.63
N SER A 197 -11.94 9.26 -11.88
CA SER A 197 -11.98 10.34 -12.86
C SER A 197 -10.91 11.39 -12.61
N GLY A 198 -10.77 11.87 -11.38
CA GLY A 198 -9.71 12.81 -11.01
C GLY A 198 -8.31 12.24 -11.23
N ALA A 199 -8.10 10.95 -10.93
CA ALA A 199 -6.81 10.30 -11.11
C ALA A 199 -6.46 10.02 -12.58
N VAL A 200 -7.45 9.68 -13.42
CA VAL A 200 -7.20 9.29 -14.81
C VAL A 200 -7.30 10.47 -15.77
N TYR A 201 -8.25 11.37 -15.56
CA TYR A 201 -8.50 12.53 -16.42
C TYR A 201 -7.97 13.84 -15.86
N GLY A 202 -7.54 13.87 -14.60
CA GLY A 202 -7.20 15.13 -13.92
C GLY A 202 -8.42 15.96 -13.50
N ASP A 203 -9.64 15.49 -13.80
CA ASP A 203 -10.89 16.18 -13.52
C ASP A 203 -11.90 15.20 -12.91
N ALA A 204 -12.24 15.43 -11.64
CA ALA A 204 -13.19 14.60 -10.91
C ALA A 204 -14.63 14.69 -11.46
N SER A 205 -14.98 15.76 -12.19
CA SER A 205 -16.32 15.96 -12.75
C SER A 205 -16.64 15.09 -13.97
N GLN A 206 -15.62 14.48 -14.59
CA GLN A 206 -15.76 13.60 -15.77
C GLN A 206 -16.21 12.17 -15.40
N TRP A 207 -16.58 11.92 -14.14
CA TRP A 207 -17.00 10.61 -13.65
C TRP A 207 -18.18 10.01 -14.43
N LYS A 208 -19.07 10.86 -14.97
CA LYS A 208 -20.22 10.45 -15.78
C LYS A 208 -19.80 9.66 -17.02
N LYS A 209 -18.68 10.01 -17.65
CA LYS A 209 -18.17 9.30 -18.83
C LYS A 209 -17.71 7.88 -18.50
N ILE A 210 -17.12 7.70 -17.31
CA ILE A 210 -16.74 6.37 -16.81
C ILE A 210 -18.01 5.56 -16.55
N TYR A 211 -19.02 6.15 -15.90
CA TYR A 211 -20.28 5.46 -15.67
C TYR A 211 -20.98 5.06 -16.98
N GLU A 212 -21.07 5.97 -17.94
CA GLU A 212 -21.68 5.73 -19.27
C GLU A 212 -20.99 4.59 -20.03
N ALA A 213 -19.66 4.55 -20.01
CA ALA A 213 -18.87 3.49 -20.63
C ALA A 213 -19.05 2.11 -19.95
N ASN A 214 -19.59 2.05 -18.74
CA ASN A 214 -19.75 0.83 -17.95
C ASN A 214 -21.21 0.54 -17.56
N ARG A 215 -22.19 1.13 -18.26
CA ARG A 215 -23.64 0.96 -17.96
C ARG A 215 -24.13 -0.48 -17.99
N GLU A 216 -23.48 -1.34 -18.78
CA GLU A 216 -23.79 -2.77 -18.82
C GLU A 216 -23.37 -3.50 -17.52
N GLN A 217 -22.38 -2.95 -16.80
CA GLN A 217 -21.83 -3.51 -15.57
C GLN A 217 -22.28 -2.74 -14.31
N MET A 218 -22.83 -1.54 -14.46
CA MET A 218 -23.24 -0.65 -13.35
C MET A 218 -24.69 -0.19 -13.54
N LYS A 219 -25.59 -0.58 -12.63
CA LYS A 219 -27.00 -0.16 -12.69
C LYS A 219 -27.16 1.27 -12.20
N THR A 220 -26.44 1.63 -11.15
CA THR A 220 -26.41 2.98 -10.56
C THR A 220 -24.99 3.51 -10.47
N GLU A 221 -24.87 4.82 -10.30
CA GLU A 221 -23.60 5.56 -10.20
C GLU A 221 -22.76 5.12 -8.99
N THR A 222 -23.40 4.51 -7.98
CA THR A 222 -22.79 4.03 -6.74
C THR A 222 -22.47 2.54 -6.73
N ASP A 223 -22.84 1.78 -7.77
CA ASP A 223 -22.63 0.32 -7.85
C ASP A 223 -21.18 -0.08 -8.17
N ILE A 224 -20.21 0.76 -7.79
CA ILE A 224 -18.80 0.50 -7.99
C ILE A 224 -18.31 -0.53 -6.96
N GLN A 225 -17.74 -1.63 -7.44
CA GLN A 225 -17.26 -2.73 -6.58
C GLN A 225 -15.74 -2.82 -6.59
N ILE A 226 -15.16 -3.11 -5.42
CA ILE A 226 -13.72 -3.34 -5.28
C ILE A 226 -13.32 -4.53 -6.15
N GLY A 227 -12.25 -4.36 -6.94
CA GLY A 227 -11.77 -5.38 -7.89
C GLY A 227 -12.49 -5.37 -9.24
N GLN A 228 -13.55 -4.57 -9.42
CA GLN A 228 -14.23 -4.40 -10.70
C GLN A 228 -13.29 -3.73 -11.71
N THR A 229 -13.30 -4.20 -12.96
CA THR A 229 -12.55 -3.56 -14.04
C THR A 229 -13.46 -2.65 -14.83
N LEU A 230 -13.22 -1.34 -14.73
CA LEU A 230 -13.96 -0.32 -15.46
C LEU A 230 -13.24 0.04 -16.76
N ALA A 231 -14.00 0.14 -17.85
CA ALA A 231 -13.54 0.75 -19.09
C ALA A 231 -13.43 2.27 -18.89
N ILE A 232 -12.27 2.83 -19.20
CA ILE A 232 -11.99 4.26 -19.11
C ILE A 232 -11.91 4.83 -20.53
N PRO A 233 -12.94 5.54 -21.01
CA PRO A 233 -12.91 6.15 -22.33
C PRO A 233 -11.83 7.24 -22.41
N SER A 234 -11.28 7.49 -23.60
CA SER A 234 -10.45 8.70 -23.81
C SER A 234 -11.34 9.94 -23.88
N LEU A 235 -10.87 11.06 -23.32
CA LEU A 235 -11.49 12.37 -23.51
C LEU A 235 -11.39 12.86 -24.96
#